data_AF-A0A8T7GDT0-F1
#
_entry.id   AF-A0A8T7GDT0-F1
#
_cell.length_a   1.000
_cell.length_b   1.000
_cell.length_c   1.000
_cell.angle_alpha   90.00
_cell.angle_beta   90.00
_cell.angle_gamma   90.00
#
_symmetry.space_group_name_H-M   'P 1'
#
loop_
_entity.id
_entity.type
_entity.pdbx_description
1 polymer ?
#
loop_
_entity_poly.entity_id
_entity_poly.type
_entity_poly.pdbx_seq_one_letter_code
_entity_poly.pdbx_strand_id
1 'polypeptide(L)'
;MGNLLNEGNTVALFTIVEIVTADQNTNTLQPISSQPQYLGDLTDNSPLPFSIPLRSSGAQRPDGEGAGLQSNSIQPGNYPVTLRIVYKDDLRNSHELLITSEVNIQPNRQPGQGQQSNAMGQNLVIFLAVGIAVASGLAIFFIRKRKSKKSVFGKLGNKDDIQFLLDTQDKKEVDAGK
;
A
#
# COMPACT_ATOMS: atom_id res chain seq x y z
N MET A 1 22.07 -0.44 1.63
CA MET A 1 23.40 -0.50 0.99
C MET A 1 24.30 0.47 1.73
N GLY A 2 25.55 0.10 1.99
CA GLY A 2 26.53 0.96 2.67
C GLY A 2 27.85 0.99 1.92
N ASN A 3 28.69 1.97 2.23
CA ASN A 3 30.04 2.09 1.68
C ASN A 3 31.04 2.17 2.84
N LEU A 4 32.16 1.47 2.71
CA LEU A 4 33.29 1.56 3.61
C LEU A 4 34.38 2.40 2.94
N LEU A 5 34.92 3.38 3.68
CA LEU A 5 36.01 4.23 3.23
C LEU A 5 37.21 4.02 4.13
N ASN A 6 38.38 3.82 3.54
CA ASN A 6 39.63 3.85 4.27
C ASN A 6 40.17 5.28 4.32
N GLU A 7 40.05 5.90 5.49
CA GLU A 7 40.58 7.23 5.80
C GLU A 7 42.05 7.19 6.27
N GLY A 8 42.64 6.00 6.34
CA GLY A 8 44.05 5.79 6.63
C GLY A 8 44.95 6.06 5.43
N ASN A 9 46.25 5.84 5.61
CA ASN A 9 47.30 6.07 4.62
C ASN A 9 47.90 4.78 4.04
N THR A 10 47.42 3.61 4.46
CA THR A 10 47.85 2.30 3.97
C THR A 10 46.64 1.46 3.57
N VAL A 11 46.86 0.44 2.74
CA VAL A 11 45.79 -0.48 2.31
C VAL A 11 45.32 -1.35 3.47
N ALA A 12 44.00 -1.44 3.66
CA ALA A 12 43.38 -2.38 4.58
C ALA A 12 43.12 -3.72 3.86
N LEU A 13 43.94 -4.73 4.17
CA LEU A 13 43.92 -6.05 3.56
C LEU A 13 42.89 -6.96 4.22
N PHE A 14 42.31 -7.87 3.42
CA PHE A 14 41.38 -8.90 3.89
C PHE A 14 40.23 -8.37 4.76
N THR A 15 39.66 -7.23 4.35
CA THR A 15 38.61 -6.54 5.09
C THR A 15 37.36 -7.40 5.19
N ILE A 16 36.83 -7.51 6.41
CA ILE A 16 35.60 -8.22 6.74
C ILE A 16 34.67 -7.22 7.44
N VAL A 17 33.39 -7.25 7.10
CA VAL A 17 32.35 -6.49 7.77
C VAL A 17 31.24 -7.41 8.28
N GLU A 18 30.73 -7.13 9.47
CA GLU A 18 29.56 -7.80 10.03
C GLU A 18 28.77 -6.86 10.93
N ILE A 19 27.50 -7.21 11.20
CA ILE A 19 26.66 -6.49 12.15
C ILE A 19 26.76 -7.17 13.51
N VAL A 20 27.03 -6.36 14.54
CA VAL A 20 26.93 -6.79 15.93
C VAL A 20 25.45 -6.78 16.31
N THR A 21 24.90 -7.96 16.62
CA THR A 21 23.51 -8.10 17.04
C THR A 21 23.34 -7.64 18.48
N ALA A 22 22.46 -6.67 18.72
CA ALA A 22 22.02 -6.28 20.05
C ALA A 22 20.96 -7.25 20.60
N ASP A 23 20.80 -7.29 21.93
CA ASP A 23 19.86 -8.18 22.61
C ASP A 23 18.41 -8.05 22.08
N GLN A 24 17.72 -9.19 22.01
CA GLN A 24 16.39 -9.38 21.40
C GLN A 24 15.27 -8.49 21.96
N ASN A 25 15.49 -7.80 23.08
CA ASN A 25 14.45 -7.08 23.83
C ASN A 25 14.21 -5.65 23.33
N THR A 26 14.96 -5.19 22.33
CA THR A 26 14.78 -3.86 21.72
C THR A 26 14.46 -4.00 20.23
N ASN A 27 13.56 -3.16 19.73
CA ASN A 27 13.17 -3.10 18.32
C ASN A 27 14.39 -2.69 17.48
N THR A 28 15.11 -3.67 16.95
CA THR A 28 16.42 -3.52 16.33
C THR A 28 16.46 -4.21 14.98
N LEU A 29 17.39 -3.78 14.13
CA LEU A 29 17.67 -4.46 12.87
C LEU A 29 18.67 -5.57 13.12
N GLN A 30 18.33 -6.77 12.66
CA GLN A 30 19.20 -7.93 12.73
C GLN A 30 19.58 -8.37 11.33
N PRO A 31 20.83 -8.83 11.12
CA PRO A 31 21.20 -9.40 9.86
C PRO A 31 20.43 -10.72 9.64
N ILE A 32 20.01 -10.96 8.41
CA ILE A 32 19.30 -12.21 8.04
C ILE A 32 20.28 -13.40 8.12
N SER A 33 21.56 -13.14 7.84
CA SER A 33 22.66 -14.09 7.95
C SER A 33 23.62 -13.65 9.05
N SER A 34 24.06 -14.58 9.89
CA SER A 34 25.12 -14.33 10.88
C SER A 34 26.52 -14.45 10.28
N GLN A 35 26.66 -14.63 8.96
CA GLN A 35 27.96 -14.79 8.32
C GLN A 35 28.61 -13.42 8.08
N PRO A 36 29.88 -13.22 8.49
CA PRO A 36 30.64 -12.04 8.12
C PRO A 36 30.79 -11.94 6.59
N GLN A 37 30.75 -10.72 6.06
CA GLN A 37 30.95 -10.45 4.65
C GLN A 37 32.42 -10.09 4.40
N TYR A 38 33.11 -10.90 3.59
CA TYR A 38 34.44 -10.58 3.10
C TYR A 38 34.35 -9.57 1.96
N LEU A 39 35.07 -8.45 2.08
CA LEU A 39 35.08 -7.37 1.10
C LEU A 39 36.38 -7.30 0.28
N GLY A 40 37.42 -8.02 0.70
CA GLY A 40 38.73 -7.96 0.03
C GLY A 40 39.59 -6.81 0.54
N ASP A 41 40.45 -6.30 -0.32
CA ASP A 41 41.37 -5.22 0.04
C ASP A 41 40.72 -3.84 -0.20
N LEU A 42 40.94 -2.93 0.73
CA LEU A 42 40.39 -1.58 0.73
C LEU A 42 41.54 -0.56 0.65
N THR A 43 41.74 -0.03 -0.55
CA THR A 43 42.75 1.00 -0.80
C THR A 43 42.36 2.31 -0.14
N ASP A 44 43.36 3.13 0.17
CA ASP A 44 43.17 4.45 0.76
C ASP A 44 42.27 5.33 -0.13
N ASN A 45 41.39 6.10 0.51
CA ASN A 45 40.48 7.03 -0.15
C ASN A 45 39.54 6.41 -1.21
N SER A 46 39.44 5.08 -1.27
CA SER A 46 38.57 4.39 -2.21
C SER A 46 37.33 3.84 -1.50
N PRO A 47 36.12 4.23 -1.92
CA PRO A 47 34.90 3.69 -1.33
C PRO A 47 34.65 2.26 -1.82
N LEU A 48 34.39 1.35 -0.88
CA LEU A 48 34.05 -0.06 -1.15
C LEU A 48 32.59 -0.33 -0.75
N PRO A 49 31.69 -0.61 -1.70
CA PRO A 49 30.30 -0.88 -1.41
C PRO A 49 30.11 -2.26 -0.77
N PHE A 50 29.15 -2.35 0.16
CA PHE A 50 28.73 -3.61 0.76
C PHE A 50 27.20 -3.64 1.00
N SER A 51 26.68 -4.83 1.24
CA SER A 51 25.24 -5.06 1.43
C SER A 51 25.01 -6.20 2.41
N ILE A 52 24.40 -5.86 3.56
CA ILE A 52 24.00 -6.82 4.57
C ILE A 52 22.46 -6.82 4.61
N PRO A 53 21.80 -7.92 4.22
CA PRO A 53 20.35 -8.04 4.33
C PRO A 53 19.90 -8.00 5.79
N LEU A 54 18.88 -7.20 6.11
CA LEU A 54 18.37 -6.99 7.47
C LEU A 54 16.91 -7.42 7.60
N ARG A 55 16.53 -7.81 8.82
CA ARG A 55 15.15 -8.02 9.27
C ARG A 55 14.93 -7.28 10.59
N SER A 56 13.70 -6.90 10.90
CA SER A 56 13.37 -6.39 12.23
C SER A 56 13.32 -7.55 13.23
N SER A 57 13.95 -7.40 14.40
CA SER A 57 13.53 -8.17 15.57
C SER A 57 12.08 -7.76 15.86
N GLY A 58 11.16 -8.73 15.97
CA GLY A 58 9.76 -8.41 16.23
C GLY A 58 9.67 -7.57 17.50
N ALA A 59 9.02 -6.41 17.45
CA ALA A 59 8.80 -5.60 18.64
C ALA A 59 7.90 -6.38 19.60
N GLN A 60 8.32 -6.51 20.86
CA GLN A 60 7.44 -6.99 21.92
C GLN A 60 6.46 -5.85 22.13
N ARG A 61 5.20 -6.03 21.70
CA ARG A 61 4.20 -5.02 22.01
C ARG A 61 4.12 -4.88 23.54
N PRO A 62 3.79 -3.68 24.04
CA PRO A 62 3.61 -3.44 25.48
C PRO A 62 2.55 -4.34 26.14
N ASP A 63 1.70 -5.00 25.35
CA ASP A 63 0.64 -5.93 25.79
C ASP A 63 1.12 -7.38 26.00
N GLY A 64 2.42 -7.67 25.79
CA GLY A 64 2.98 -9.02 26.00
C GLY A 64 2.57 -10.03 24.93
N GLU A 65 1.78 -9.64 23.93
CA GLU A 65 1.52 -10.46 22.75
C GLU A 65 2.67 -10.25 21.76
N GLY A 66 3.66 -11.14 21.85
CA GLY A 66 4.83 -11.11 21.00
C GLY A 66 4.40 -11.08 19.53
N ALA A 67 4.73 -9.98 18.83
CA ALA A 67 4.79 -10.01 17.38
C ALA A 67 5.87 -11.05 17.04
N GLY A 68 5.41 -12.27 16.73
CA GLY A 68 6.29 -13.35 16.32
C GLY A 68 7.22 -12.89 15.19
N LEU A 69 8.31 -13.63 15.00
CA LEU A 69 9.38 -13.41 14.03
C LEU A 69 8.93 -13.45 12.53
N GLN A 70 7.66 -13.14 12.25
CA GLN A 70 6.97 -13.40 10.99
C GLN A 70 6.59 -12.14 10.21
N SER A 71 6.75 -10.93 10.77
CA SER A 71 6.54 -9.72 9.97
C SER A 71 7.82 -9.39 9.20
N ASN A 72 7.84 -9.71 7.90
CA ASN A 72 8.85 -9.19 6.95
C ASN A 72 8.77 -7.65 6.77
N SER A 73 7.83 -6.98 7.45
CA SER A 73 7.66 -5.54 7.37
C SER A 73 8.40 -4.87 8.53
N ILE A 74 9.58 -4.34 8.23
CA ILE A 74 10.32 -3.43 9.11
C ILE A 74 9.50 -2.14 9.26
N GLN A 75 9.23 -1.73 10.51
CA GLN A 75 8.50 -0.49 10.76
C GLN A 75 9.35 0.71 10.32
N PRO A 76 8.74 1.80 9.81
CA PRO A 76 9.48 3.02 9.54
C PRO A 76 10.09 3.59 10.83
N GLY A 77 11.33 4.06 10.75
CA GLY A 77 12.06 4.56 11.92
C GLY A 77 13.56 4.64 11.70
N ASN A 78 14.27 5.20 12.69
CA ASN A 78 15.72 5.17 12.74
C ASN A 78 16.15 4.01 13.63
N TYR A 79 17.03 3.17 13.09
CA TYR A 79 17.56 2.01 13.79
C TYR A 79 19.07 2.14 13.92
N PRO A 80 19.63 2.23 15.13
CA PRO A 80 21.06 2.14 15.29
C PRO A 80 21.53 0.73 14.91
N VAL A 81 22.61 0.67 14.14
CA VAL A 81 23.29 -0.55 13.72
C VAL A 81 24.77 -0.38 14.01
N THR A 82 25.34 -1.33 14.73
CA THR A 82 26.78 -1.39 14.98
C THR A 82 27.43 -2.37 14.01
N LEU A 83 28.40 -1.88 13.24
CA LEU A 83 29.24 -2.67 12.36
C LEU A 83 30.54 -3.00 13.08
N ARG A 84 30.96 -4.27 13.02
CA ARG A 84 32.32 -4.69 13.31
C ARG A 84 33.07 -4.82 11.99
N ILE A 85 34.18 -4.10 11.88
CA ILE A 85 35.08 -4.15 10.73
C ILE A 85 36.40 -4.72 11.22
N VAL A 86 36.88 -5.76 10.56
CA VAL A 86 38.18 -6.37 10.83
C VAL A 86 39.02 -6.31 9.56
N TYR A 87 40.27 -5.89 9.67
CA TYR A 87 41.20 -5.88 8.55
C TYR A 87 42.63 -6.10 9.02
N LYS A 88 43.55 -6.26 8.07
CA LYS A 88 45.00 -6.27 8.31
C LYS A 88 45.67 -5.10 7.63
N ASP A 89 46.64 -4.47 8.28
CA ASP A 89 47.48 -3.47 7.61
C ASP A 89 48.50 -4.13 6.66
N ASP A 90 49.33 -3.29 6.03
CA ASP A 90 50.44 -3.68 5.16
C ASP A 90 51.48 -4.57 5.85
N LEU A 91 51.67 -4.38 7.16
CA LEU A 91 52.52 -5.20 8.03
C LEU A 91 51.82 -6.47 8.55
N ARG A 92 50.59 -6.74 8.10
CA ARG A 92 49.76 -7.90 8.49
C ARG A 92 49.29 -7.89 9.95
N ASN A 93 49.40 -6.77 10.66
CA ASN A 93 48.81 -6.62 11.99
C ASN A 93 47.29 -6.53 11.86
N SER A 94 46.57 -7.15 12.79
CA SER A 94 45.10 -7.18 12.76
C SER A 94 44.52 -5.99 13.52
N HIS A 95 43.51 -5.36 12.92
CA HIS A 95 42.78 -4.22 13.48
C HIS A 95 41.29 -4.52 13.51
N GLU A 96 40.61 -3.99 14.53
CA GLU A 96 39.16 -4.12 14.71
C GLU A 96 38.56 -2.75 15.03
N LEU A 97 37.43 -2.44 14.38
CA LEU A 97 36.67 -1.21 14.60
C LEU A 97 35.20 -1.53 14.82
N LEU A 98 34.60 -0.84 15.78
CA LEU A 98 33.16 -0.85 16.02
C LEU A 98 32.58 0.52 15.64
N ILE A 99 31.75 0.54 14.60
CA ILE A 99 31.15 1.77 14.08
C ILE A 99 29.64 1.67 14.24
N THR A 100 29.04 2.59 15.00
CA THR A 100 27.59 2.69 15.13
C THR A 100 27.04 3.75 14.18
N SER A 101 26.03 3.39 13.40
CA SER A 101 25.36 4.27 12.44
C SER A 101 23.84 4.09 12.50
N GLU A 102 23.06 5.10 12.14
CA GLU A 102 21.60 5.00 12.06
C GLU A 102 21.14 4.64 10.66
N VAL A 103 20.30 3.60 10.56
CA VAL A 103 19.59 3.24 9.34
C VAL A 103 18.18 3.81 9.41
N ASN A 104 17.90 4.79 8.55
CA ASN A 104 16.56 5.36 8.40
C ASN A 104 15.73 4.50 7.43
N ILE A 105 14.69 3.86 7.96
CA ILE A 105 13.69 3.12 7.19
C ILE A 105 12.50 4.04 6.96
N GLN A 106 12.24 4.36 5.70
CA GLN A 106 11.10 5.20 5.32
C GLN A 106 9.90 4.31 4.99
N PRO A 107 8.66 4.79 5.23
CA PRO A 107 7.48 4.11 4.74
C PRO A 107 7.61 3.97 3.23
N ASN A 108 7.38 2.76 2.70
CA ASN A 108 7.29 2.56 1.27
C ASN A 108 6.05 3.30 0.75
N ARG A 109 6.22 4.58 0.39
CA ARG A 109 5.24 5.30 -0.41
C ARG A 109 5.37 4.71 -1.80
N GLN A 110 4.57 3.68 -2.09
CA GLN A 110 4.24 3.42 -3.49
C GLN A 110 3.83 4.77 -4.07
N PRO A 111 4.43 5.24 -5.18
CA PRO A 111 3.85 6.35 -5.91
C PRO A 111 2.44 5.88 -6.19
N GLY A 112 1.47 6.49 -5.51
CA GLY A 112 0.09 6.26 -5.84
C GLY A 112 0.01 6.46 -7.34
N GLN A 113 -0.46 5.45 -8.05
CA GLN A 113 -1.22 5.74 -9.26
C GLN A 113 -2.09 6.94 -8.88
N GLY A 114 -1.86 8.05 -9.58
CA GLY A 114 -2.36 9.35 -9.15
C GLY A 114 -3.77 9.17 -8.63
N GLN A 115 -4.01 9.63 -7.41
CA GLN A 115 -5.36 9.90 -6.96
C GLN A 115 -5.91 10.93 -7.94
N GLN A 116 -6.46 10.44 -9.05
CA GLN A 116 -7.63 11.06 -9.64
C GLN A 116 -8.64 10.97 -8.50
N SER A 117 -8.72 12.08 -7.78
CA SER A 117 -9.75 12.32 -6.80
C SER A 117 -11.05 11.92 -7.45
N ASN A 118 -11.63 10.81 -7.00
CA ASN A 118 -13.04 10.56 -7.15
C ASN A 118 -13.75 11.61 -6.28
N ALA A 119 -13.79 12.84 -6.78
CA ALA A 119 -14.74 13.87 -6.40
C ALA A 119 -16.14 13.54 -6.97
N MET A 120 -16.46 12.25 -7.11
CA MET A 120 -17.77 11.73 -7.50
C MET A 120 -18.57 11.36 -6.23
N GLY A 121 -18.52 12.25 -5.23
CA GLY A 121 -19.33 12.15 -4.02
C GLY A 121 -20.18 13.38 -3.73
N GLN A 122 -19.89 14.53 -4.36
CA GLN A 122 -20.61 15.78 -4.07
C GLN A 122 -21.11 16.56 -5.30
N ASN A 123 -20.87 16.06 -6.53
CA ASN A 123 -21.34 16.74 -7.76
C ASN A 123 -22.54 16.07 -8.45
N LEU A 124 -23.03 14.91 -7.99
CA LEU A 124 -24.18 14.26 -8.63
C LEU A 124 -25.48 15.07 -8.49
N VAL A 125 -25.61 15.87 -7.43
CA VAL A 125 -26.80 16.69 -7.20
C VAL A 125 -26.89 17.87 -8.18
N ILE A 126 -25.74 18.45 -8.60
CA ILE A 126 -25.72 19.61 -9.49
C ILE A 126 -26.06 19.20 -10.93
N PHE A 127 -25.51 18.09 -11.43
CA PHE A 127 -25.83 17.62 -12.79
C PHE A 127 -27.28 17.13 -12.93
N LEU A 128 -27.85 16.54 -11.87
CA LEU A 128 -29.26 16.16 -11.87
C LEU A 128 -30.19 17.40 -11.85
N ALA A 129 -29.83 18.45 -11.11
CA ALA A 129 -30.60 19.70 -11.07
C ALA A 129 -30.53 20.50 -12.39
N VAL A 130 -29.35 20.60 -13.02
CA VAL A 130 -29.18 21.33 -14.29
C VAL A 130 -29.83 20.58 -15.46
N GLY A 131 -29.75 19.24 -15.50
CA GLY A 131 -30.42 18.43 -16.51
C GLY A 131 -31.94 18.58 -16.51
N ILE A 132 -32.57 18.63 -15.33
CA ILE A 132 -34.03 18.85 -15.19
C ILE A 132 -34.41 20.27 -15.62
N ALA A 133 -33.59 21.28 -15.33
CA ALA A 133 -33.87 22.68 -15.70
C ALA A 133 -33.83 22.92 -17.21
N VAL A 134 -32.87 22.31 -17.92
CA VAL A 134 -32.77 22.45 -19.39
C VAL A 134 -33.91 21.69 -20.10
N ALA A 135 -34.25 20.48 -19.65
CA ALA A 135 -35.35 19.70 -20.24
C ALA A 135 -36.74 20.36 -20.03
N SER A 136 -36.99 20.93 -18.84
CA SER A 136 -38.23 21.66 -18.56
C SER A 136 -38.32 22.98 -19.33
N GLY A 137 -37.21 23.71 -19.49
CA GLY A 137 -37.15 24.91 -20.34
C GLY A 137 -37.47 24.63 -21.82
N LEU A 138 -36.92 23.56 -22.39
CA LEU A 138 -37.18 23.17 -23.79
C LEU A 138 -38.62 22.71 -24.02
N ALA A 139 -39.21 21.95 -23.09
CA ALA A 139 -40.60 21.52 -23.19
C ALA A 139 -41.58 22.70 -23.14
N ILE A 140 -41.37 23.64 -22.21
CA ILE A 140 -42.20 24.86 -22.11
C ILE A 140 -42.07 25.72 -23.37
N PHE A 141 -40.85 25.89 -23.90
CA PHE A 141 -40.61 26.65 -25.13
C PHE A 141 -41.32 26.03 -26.35
N PHE A 142 -41.28 24.70 -26.50
CA PHE A 142 -41.97 24.00 -27.59
C PHE A 142 -43.50 24.05 -27.45
N ILE A 143 -44.03 23.92 -26.22
CA ILE A 143 -45.47 24.04 -25.96
C ILE A 143 -45.96 25.47 -26.21
N ARG A 144 -45.15 26.50 -25.89
CA ARG A 144 -45.49 27.90 -26.17
C ARG A 144 -45.44 28.21 -27.67
N LYS A 145 -44.47 27.66 -28.41
CA LYS A 145 -44.36 27.85 -29.87
C LYS A 145 -45.47 27.16 -30.65
N ARG A 146 -46.15 26.15 -30.09
CA ARG A 146 -47.22 25.40 -30.77
C ARG A 146 -48.63 25.94 -30.55
N LYS A 147 -48.83 27.03 -29.81
CA LYS A 147 -50.15 27.69 -29.69
C LYS A 147 -50.40 28.70 -30.82
N SER A 148 -50.36 28.22 -32.06
CA SER A 148 -51.11 28.82 -33.17
C SER A 148 -51.53 27.75 -34.18
N LYS A 149 -52.39 26.83 -33.74
CA LYS A 149 -53.53 26.34 -34.54
C LYS A 149 -54.40 25.42 -33.69
N LYS A 150 -55.69 25.76 -33.61
CA LYS A 150 -56.78 24.96 -33.06
C LYS A 150 -57.09 23.78 -33.99
N SER A 151 -57.22 22.58 -33.44
CA SER A 151 -58.31 21.62 -33.71
C SER A 151 -58.20 20.51 -32.64
N VAL A 152 -59.07 20.42 -31.63
CA VAL A 152 -60.45 19.86 -31.67
C VAL A 152 -60.42 18.35 -31.95
N PHE A 153 -60.95 17.58 -30.98
CA PHE A 153 -61.33 16.14 -31.00
C PHE A 153 -60.19 15.11 -31.06
N GLY A 154 -60.16 14.03 -30.28
CA GLY A 154 -61.08 13.48 -29.28
C GLY A 154 -60.85 11.97 -29.15
N LYS A 155 -60.82 11.43 -27.93
CA LYS A 155 -61.51 10.20 -27.46
C LYS A 155 -60.84 9.60 -26.23
N LEU A 156 -61.67 9.51 -25.20
CA LEU A 156 -61.50 8.82 -23.94
C LEU A 156 -61.83 7.33 -24.14
N GLY A 157 -61.19 6.47 -23.34
CA GLY A 157 -61.74 5.17 -22.94
C GLY A 157 -61.04 3.95 -23.54
N ASN A 158 -60.25 3.25 -22.71
CA ASN A 158 -60.70 1.98 -22.16
C ASN A 158 -59.84 1.61 -20.94
N LYS A 159 -60.48 1.53 -19.78
CA LYS A 159 -60.04 0.72 -18.64
C LYS A 159 -60.82 -0.58 -18.83
N ASP A 160 -60.16 -1.73 -18.85
CA ASP A 160 -60.72 -3.06 -18.47
C ASP A 160 -59.73 -4.24 -18.60
N ASP A 161 -58.46 -4.02 -18.98
CA ASP A 161 -57.57 -5.15 -19.32
C ASP A 161 -56.82 -5.81 -18.13
N ILE A 162 -57.19 -5.55 -16.87
CA ILE A 162 -56.46 -6.09 -15.69
C ILE A 162 -57.17 -7.33 -15.06
N GLN A 163 -58.24 -7.84 -15.66
CA GLN A 163 -59.03 -8.94 -15.09
C GLN A 163 -58.63 -10.35 -15.59
N PHE A 164 -57.46 -10.49 -16.23
CA PHE A 164 -56.99 -11.75 -16.81
C PHE A 164 -55.97 -12.52 -15.94
N LEU A 165 -55.49 -11.95 -14.83
CA LEU A 165 -54.38 -12.52 -14.03
C LEU A 165 -54.78 -13.11 -12.66
N LEU A 166 -56.07 -13.34 -12.40
CA LEU A 166 -56.53 -13.76 -11.06
C LEU A 166 -57.54 -14.91 -11.04
N ASP A 167 -57.60 -15.72 -12.09
CA ASP A 167 -58.38 -16.95 -12.02
C ASP A 167 -57.63 -18.12 -12.67
N THR A 168 -57.76 -19.30 -12.07
CA THR A 168 -57.28 -20.60 -12.56
C THR A 168 -55.84 -20.99 -12.15
N GLN A 169 -55.68 -21.49 -10.91
CA GLN A 169 -55.46 -22.93 -10.63
C GLN A 169 -54.90 -23.17 -9.22
N ASP A 170 -55.76 -23.65 -8.31
CA ASP A 170 -55.33 -24.62 -7.31
C ASP A 170 -56.46 -25.60 -7.00
N LYS A 171 -56.40 -26.79 -7.62
CA LYS A 171 -57.19 -27.98 -7.27
C LYS A 171 -56.39 -29.23 -7.63
N LYS A 172 -55.82 -29.89 -6.62
CA LYS A 172 -55.60 -31.35 -6.53
C LYS A 172 -55.92 -31.74 -5.09
N GLU A 173 -57.08 -32.31 -4.83
CA GLU A 173 -57.35 -33.76 -4.84
C GLU A 173 -56.51 -34.50 -3.78
N VAL A 174 -57.15 -34.83 -2.66
CA VAL A 174 -56.73 -35.85 -1.71
C VAL A 174 -57.94 -36.75 -1.49
N ASP A 175 -57.92 -37.91 -2.13
CA ASP A 175 -58.69 -39.09 -1.75
C ASP A 175 -57.70 -40.11 -1.15
N ALA A 176 -57.99 -40.53 0.07
CA ALA A 176 -57.40 -41.72 0.68
C ALA A 176 -58.49 -42.33 1.56
N GLY A 177 -59.21 -43.29 0.97
CA GLY A 177 -60.24 -44.06 1.64
C GLY A 177 -59.70 -45.27 2.42
N LYS A 178 -60.56 -45.68 3.36
CA LYS A 178 -60.71 -46.99 4.01
C LYS A 178 -59.77 -47.39 5.15
#